data_AF-D5H0S6-F1
#
_entry.id   AF-D5H0S6-F1
#
_cell.length_a   1.000
_cell.length_b   1.000
_cell.length_c   1.000
_cell.angle_alpha   90.00
_cell.angle_beta   90.00
_cell.angle_gamma   90.00
#
_symmetry.space_group_name_H-M   'P 1'
#
loop_
_entity.id
_entity.type
_entity.pdbx_description
1 polymer ?
#
loop_
_entity_poly.entity_id
_entity_poly.type
_entity_poly.pdbx_seq_one_letter_code
_entity_poly.pdbx_strand_id
1 'polypeptide(L)'
;MYENLSQKMTFEKVLEYTKLRFRDILFNQAYDVIAHELTDVDFQFLYAMAQDNSISSVIRTMQKSKQYVNSYRAKLIKYDLIKPIIRGKVGFALPLFRDFIQAKYDELNWG
;
A
#
# COMPACT_ATOMS: atom_id res chain seq x y z
N MET A 1 -1.79 -7.10 -29.94
CA MET A 1 -1.64 -5.88 -29.10
C MET A 1 -0.19 -5.48 -28.82
N TYR A 2 0.82 -6.23 -29.30
CA TYR A 2 2.25 -5.83 -29.24
C TYR A 2 2.80 -5.29 -30.57
N GLU A 3 2.03 -5.36 -31.67
CA GLU A 3 2.55 -5.05 -33.02
C GLU A 3 2.70 -3.56 -33.35
N ASN A 4 2.10 -2.65 -32.57
CA ASN A 4 2.11 -1.21 -32.89
C ASN A 4 3.10 -0.37 -32.05
N LEU A 5 3.95 -0.98 -31.22
CA LEU A 5 4.98 -0.25 -30.47
C LEU A 5 6.35 -0.24 -31.18
N SER A 6 6.46 -0.83 -32.38
CA SER A 6 7.72 -1.01 -33.10
C SER A 6 8.21 0.22 -33.86
N GLN A 7 7.49 1.35 -33.84
CA GLN A 7 7.93 2.57 -34.51
C GLN A 7 8.22 3.70 -33.52
N LYS A 8 9.52 3.90 -33.26
CA LYS A 8 10.18 5.07 -32.60
C LYS A 8 10.25 5.19 -31.07
N MET A 9 10.02 4.13 -30.29
CA MET A 9 10.25 4.19 -28.84
C MET A 9 11.47 3.34 -28.42
N THR A 10 12.41 3.94 -27.68
CA THR A 10 13.53 3.18 -27.11
C THR A 10 13.01 2.24 -26.02
N PHE A 11 13.74 1.17 -25.73
CA PHE A 11 13.35 0.19 -24.72
C PHE A 11 13.09 0.85 -23.36
N GLU A 12 13.90 1.84 -22.98
CA GLU A 12 13.78 2.59 -21.73
C GLU A 12 12.42 3.28 -21.63
N LYS A 13 11.99 3.93 -22.71
CA LYS A 13 10.68 4.61 -22.78
C LYS A 13 9.52 3.61 -22.74
N VAL A 14 9.66 2.45 -23.38
CA VAL A 14 8.63 1.39 -23.34
C VAL A 14 8.51 0.84 -21.92
N LEU A 15 9.64 0.60 -21.27
CA LEU A 15 9.69 0.12 -19.90
C LEU A 15 9.09 1.14 -18.92
N GLU A 16 9.43 2.41 -19.06
CA GLU A 16 8.87 3.50 -18.25
C GLU A 16 7.36 3.62 -18.44
N TYR A 17 6.88 3.69 -19.68
CA TYR A 17 5.46 3.74 -20.00
C TYR A 17 4.70 2.54 -19.42
N THR A 18 5.28 1.34 -19.52
CA THR A 18 4.67 0.12 -18.98
C THR A 18 4.59 0.15 -17.45
N LYS A 19 5.62 0.63 -16.76
CA LYS A 19 5.61 0.80 -15.29
C LYS A 19 4.55 1.79 -14.85
N LEU A 20 4.45 2.94 -15.53
CA LEU A 20 3.43 3.96 -15.24
C LEU A 20 2.02 3.39 -15.41
N ARG A 21 1.75 2.76 -16.57
CA ARG A 21 0.45 2.14 -16.84
C ARG A 21 0.08 1.05 -15.82
N PHE A 22 1.05 0.24 -15.41
CA PHE A 22 0.85 -0.79 -14.40
C PHE A 22 0.50 -0.18 -13.04
N ARG A 23 1.19 0.89 -12.63
CA ARG A 23 0.86 1.66 -11.41
C ARG A 23 -0.56 2.20 -11.48
N ASP A 24 -0.95 2.84 -12.57
CA ASP A 24 -2.29 3.44 -12.73
C ASP A 24 -3.40 2.39 -12.65
N ILE A 25 -3.20 1.23 -13.29
CA ILE A 25 -4.14 0.10 -13.20
C ILE A 25 -4.27 -0.36 -11.75
N LEU A 26 -3.15 -0.59 -11.06
CA LEU A 26 -3.18 -1.02 -9.67
C LEU A 26 -3.89 0.01 -8.78
N PHE A 27 -3.55 1.29 -8.89
CA PHE A 27 -4.08 2.33 -8.03
C PHE A 27 -5.58 2.56 -8.27
N ASN A 28 -5.96 2.83 -9.52
CA ASN A 28 -7.31 3.30 -9.84
C ASN A 28 -8.34 2.19 -10.00
N GLN A 29 -7.92 0.95 -10.28
CA GLN A 29 -8.86 -0.14 -10.57
C GLN A 29 -8.91 -1.19 -9.46
N ALA A 30 -7.77 -1.51 -8.84
CA ALA A 30 -7.72 -2.54 -7.81
C ALA A 30 -7.70 -1.93 -6.40
N TYR A 31 -6.77 -1.02 -6.14
CA TYR A 31 -6.50 -0.55 -4.78
C TYR A 31 -7.52 0.46 -4.29
N ASP A 32 -8.11 1.27 -5.15
CA ASP A 32 -9.26 2.09 -4.78
C ASP A 32 -10.42 1.22 -4.29
N VAL A 33 -10.73 0.09 -4.94
CA VAL A 33 -11.80 -0.82 -4.47
C VAL A 33 -11.46 -1.38 -3.08
N ILE A 34 -10.21 -1.82 -2.87
CA ILE A 34 -9.75 -2.30 -1.56
C ILE A 34 -9.89 -1.18 -0.52
N ALA A 35 -9.48 0.04 -0.85
CA ALA A 35 -9.52 1.19 0.04
C ALA A 35 -10.94 1.50 0.53
N HIS A 36 -11.96 1.38 -0.32
CA HIS A 36 -13.35 1.61 0.09
C HIS A 36 -13.84 0.64 1.16
N GLU A 37 -13.23 -0.55 1.26
CA GLU A 37 -13.57 -1.56 2.27
C GLU A 37 -12.74 -1.41 3.57
N LEU A 38 -11.77 -0.48 3.59
CA LEU A 38 -10.94 -0.22 4.76
C LEU A 38 -11.62 0.80 5.67
N THR A 39 -11.62 0.51 6.97
CA THR A 39 -12.00 1.50 7.98
C THR A 39 -10.89 2.53 8.16
N ASP A 40 -11.22 3.69 8.75
CA ASP A 40 -10.24 4.73 9.10
C ASP A 40 -9.07 4.16 9.93
N VAL A 41 -9.37 3.22 10.82
CA VAL A 41 -8.36 2.60 11.69
C VAL A 41 -7.46 1.64 10.92
N ASP A 42 -8.01 0.91 9.94
CA ASP A 42 -7.20 0.10 9.02
C ASP A 42 -6.22 1.00 8.25
N PHE A 43 -6.71 2.13 7.75
CA PHE A 43 -5.89 3.13 7.05
C PHE A 43 -4.81 3.73 7.95
N GLN A 44 -5.14 4.12 9.19
CA GLN A 44 -4.16 4.62 10.16
C GLN A 44 -3.05 3.60 10.44
N PHE A 45 -3.40 2.32 10.57
CA PHE A 45 -2.42 1.25 10.74
C PHE A 45 -1.49 1.15 9.52
N LEU A 46 -2.08 1.06 8.31
CA LEU A 46 -1.32 0.88 7.07
C LEU A 46 -0.42 2.10 6.80
N TYR A 47 -0.91 3.31 7.08
CA TYR A 47 -0.13 4.53 6.95
C TYR A 47 1.02 4.59 7.96
N ALA A 48 0.77 4.28 9.24
CA ALA A 48 1.84 4.21 10.23
C ALA A 48 2.92 3.18 9.83
N MET A 49 2.50 2.03 9.29
CA MET A 49 3.41 1.00 8.76
C MET A 49 4.17 1.46 7.50
N ALA A 50 3.57 2.32 6.68
CA ALA A 50 4.20 2.92 5.50
C ALA A 50 5.36 3.85 5.89
N GLN A 51 5.33 4.45 7.08
CA GLN A 51 6.43 5.27 7.61
C GLN A 51 7.50 4.41 8.28
N ASP A 52 7.10 3.51 9.19
CA ASP A 52 7.99 2.57 9.86
C ASP A 52 7.28 1.23 10.07
N ASN A 53 7.86 0.17 9.52
CA ASN A 53 7.21 -1.13 9.45
C ASN A 53 7.37 -1.99 10.72
N SER A 54 7.93 -1.42 11.80
CA SER A 54 7.97 -2.06 13.10
C SER A 54 6.67 -1.87 13.86
N ILE A 55 6.15 -2.96 14.45
CA ILE A 55 4.90 -2.93 15.22
C ILE A 55 5.00 -2.00 16.43
N SER A 56 6.20 -1.87 17.02
CA SER A 56 6.43 -0.90 18.11
C SER A 56 6.26 0.54 17.64
N SER A 57 6.66 0.87 16.41
CA SER A 57 6.46 2.20 15.84
C SER A 57 4.99 2.46 15.51
N VAL A 58 4.32 1.47 14.89
CA VAL A 58 2.88 1.55 14.63
C VAL A 58 2.09 1.80 15.93
N ILE A 59 2.42 1.09 17.02
CA ILE A 59 1.80 1.32 18.34
C ILE A 59 1.99 2.76 18.82
N ARG A 60 3.21 3.31 18.70
CA ARG A 60 3.50 4.69 19.09
C ARG A 60 2.72 5.69 18.24
N THR A 61 2.70 5.52 16.92
CA THR A 61 2.03 6.43 15.98
C THR A 61 0.52 6.43 16.18
N MET A 62 -0.10 5.25 16.34
CA MET A 62 -1.54 5.15 16.57
C MET A 62 -1.96 5.59 17.98
N GLN A 63 -1.02 5.66 18.94
CA GLN A 63 -1.29 5.93 20.36
C GLN A 63 -2.37 5.01 20.95
N LYS A 64 -2.35 3.73 20.54
CA LYS A 64 -3.29 2.69 21.01
C LYS A 64 -2.55 1.60 21.77
N SER A 65 -3.31 0.78 22.50
CA SER A 65 -2.73 -0.35 23.21
C SER A 65 -2.16 -1.39 22.24
N LYS A 66 -1.15 -2.14 22.72
CA LYS A 66 -0.56 -3.25 21.96
C LYS A 66 -1.61 -4.28 21.53
N GLN A 67 -2.59 -4.57 22.39
CA GLN A 67 -3.67 -5.51 22.09
C GLN A 67 -4.54 -4.99 20.94
N TYR A 68 -4.90 -3.71 20.97
CA TYR A 68 -5.68 -3.07 19.92
C TYR A 68 -4.96 -3.13 18.58
N VAL A 69 -3.71 -2.69 18.52
CA VAL A 69 -2.91 -2.72 17.27
C VAL A 69 -2.73 -4.14 16.74
N ASN A 70 -2.53 -5.13 17.61
CA ASN A 70 -2.40 -6.53 17.18
C ASN A 70 -3.70 -7.11 16.62
N SER A 71 -4.87 -6.65 17.05
CA SER A 71 -6.14 -7.07 16.45
C SER A 71 -6.27 -6.62 15.00
N TYR A 72 -5.91 -5.37 14.70
CA TYR A 72 -5.86 -4.83 13.34
C TYR A 72 -4.77 -5.48 12.51
N ARG A 73 -3.59 -5.73 13.09
CA ARG A 73 -2.54 -6.50 12.43
C ARG A 73 -3.05 -7.87 11.98
N ALA A 74 -3.72 -8.62 12.86
CA ALA A 74 -4.26 -9.94 12.54
C ALA A 74 -5.32 -9.88 11.44
N LYS A 75 -6.21 -8.88 11.51
CA LYS A 75 -7.22 -8.60 10.48
C LYS A 75 -6.58 -8.31 9.11
N LEU A 76 -5.61 -7.41 9.06
CA LEU A 76 -4.94 -7.00 7.81
C LEU A 76 -4.06 -8.12 7.21
N ILE A 77 -3.52 -9.02 8.05
CA ILE A 77 -2.88 -10.25 7.58
C ILE A 77 -3.94 -11.18 6.97
N LYS A 78 -5.09 -11.36 7.62
CA LYS A 78 -6.19 -12.19 7.11
C LYS A 78 -6.74 -11.68 5.77
N TYR A 79 -6.67 -10.37 5.52
CA TYR A 79 -7.06 -9.76 4.26
C TYR A 79 -5.94 -9.77 3.19
N ASP A 80 -4.80 -10.41 3.47
CA ASP A 80 -3.64 -10.47 2.59
C ASP A 80 -3.16 -9.08 2.13
N LEU A 81 -3.34 -8.05 2.97
CA LEU A 81 -2.83 -6.70 2.72
C LEU A 81 -1.43 -6.52 3.28
N ILE A 82 -1.14 -7.21 4.39
CA ILE A 82 0.18 -7.21 5.03
C ILE A 82 0.63 -8.64 5.35
N LYS A 83 1.94 -8.82 5.54
CA LYS A 83 2.56 -10.09 5.92
C LYS A 83 3.64 -9.91 6.97
N PRO A 84 3.84 -10.87 7.89
CA PRO A 84 5.03 -10.89 8.74
C PRO A 84 6.30 -10.99 7.89
N ILE A 85 7.34 -10.20 8.21
CA ILE A 85 8.66 -10.33 7.57
C ILE A 85 9.64 -10.99 8.54
N ILE A 86 9.79 -10.39 9.72
CA ILE A 86 10.58 -10.89 10.84
C ILE A 86 9.86 -10.58 12.14
N ARG A 87 10.37 -11.09 13.27
CA ARG A 87 9.81 -10.80 14.58
C ARG A 87 9.68 -9.28 14.80
N GLY A 88 8.45 -8.84 15.04
CA GLY A 88 8.14 -7.43 15.31
C GLY A 88 8.06 -6.51 14.08
N LYS A 89 8.24 -7.02 12.86
CA LYS A 89 8.08 -6.24 11.62
C LYS A 89 7.08 -6.88 10.66
N VAL A 90 6.41 -6.04 9.90
CA VAL A 90 5.43 -6.41 8.88
C VAL A 90 5.79 -5.74 7.55
N GLY A 91 5.22 -6.22 6.46
CA GLY A 91 5.37 -5.63 5.13
C GLY A 91 4.07 -5.69 4.36
N PHE A 92 3.94 -4.85 3.35
CA PHE A 92 2.83 -4.97 2.41
C PHE A 92 2.95 -6.26 1.60
N ALA A 93 1.82 -6.91 1.40
CA ALA A 93 1.74 -8.12 0.58
C ALA A 93 1.54 -7.78 -0.91
N LEU A 94 0.87 -6.66 -1.20
CA LEU A 94 0.54 -6.20 -2.54
C LEU A 94 1.62 -5.25 -3.12
N PRO A 95 1.94 -5.34 -4.42
CA PRO A 95 2.96 -4.51 -5.06
C PRO A 95 2.55 -3.04 -5.09
N LEU A 96 3.48 -2.12 -4.81
CA LEU A 96 3.23 -0.66 -4.79
C LEU A 96 2.16 -0.20 -3.79
N PHE A 97 1.66 -1.08 -2.91
CA PHE A 97 0.58 -0.72 -1.99
C PHE A 97 1.03 0.27 -0.90
N ARG A 98 2.34 0.28 -0.57
CA ARG A 98 2.94 1.33 0.27
C ARG A 98 2.69 2.71 -0.31
N ASP A 99 3.08 2.89 -1.57
CA ASP A 99 2.98 4.16 -2.29
C ASP A 99 1.51 4.58 -2.45
N PHE A 100 0.62 3.61 -2.67
CA PHE A 100 -0.82 3.85 -2.74
C PHE A 100 -1.36 4.39 -1.41
N ILE A 101 -1.04 3.74 -0.28
CA ILE A 101 -1.51 4.19 1.04
C ILE A 101 -0.97 5.59 1.38
N GLN A 102 0.27 5.89 1.01
CA GLN A 102 0.84 7.24 1.20
C GLN A 102 0.11 8.28 0.36
N ALA A 103 -0.05 8.04 -0.95
CA ALA A 103 -0.77 8.95 -1.83
C ALA A 103 -2.22 9.18 -1.36
N LYS A 104 -2.93 8.10 -0.96
CA LYS A 104 -4.31 8.19 -0.48
C LYS A 104 -4.41 8.95 0.84
N TYR A 105 -3.45 8.79 1.74
CA TYR A 105 -3.43 9.54 2.98
C TYR A 105 -3.20 11.04 2.72
N ASP A 106 -2.31 11.39 1.79
CA ASP A 106 -2.07 12.77 1.40
C ASP A 106 -3.32 13.40 0.75
N GLU A 107 -4.05 12.65 -0.08
CA GLU A 107 -5.35 13.07 -0.65
C GLU A 107 -6.41 13.34 0.44
N LEU A 108 -6.50 12.47 1.45
CA LEU A 108 -7.52 12.55 2.50
C LEU A 108 -7.21 13.62 3.58
N ASN A 109 -5.94 13.99 3.77
CA ASN A 109 -5.51 14.92 4.80
C ASN A 109 -5.09 16.29 4.25
N TRP A 110 -5.37 16.58 2.97
CA TRP A 110 -5.34 17.94 2.45
C TRP A 110 -6.60 18.69 2.92
N GLY A 111 -6.55 19.17 4.16
CA GLY A 111 -7.47 20.13 4.79
C GLY A 111 -6.68 21.23 5.48
#